data_AF-A0A7W3ZRK9-F1
#
_entry.id   AF-A0A7W3ZRK9-F1
#
_cell.length_a   1.000
_cell.length_b   1.000
_cell.length_c   1.000
_cell.angle_alpha   90.00
_cell.angle_beta   90.00
_cell.angle_gamma   90.00
#
_symmetry.space_group_name_H-M   'P 1'
#
loop_
_entity.id
_entity.type
_entity.pdbx_description
1 polymer ?
#
loop_
_entity_poly.entity_id
_entity_poly.type
_entity_poly.pdbx_seq_one_letter_code
_entity_poly.pdbx_strand_id
1 'polypeptide(L)'
;MRRRIWALPAMALALGLLGTPATAAPTHTPAKAPGAVAGQASTGQLAAHPGHQRGKGKSLAFAAVLTGDQEISDKGRRGAGDRDGEAVIVMKIKGNKLVFALKWRGIKAPSAGHIHIGGAGRNGDVKVPLFGTAMPRTARAAAGHVKLDNAAIAQAIGKNPGGFYVNIHNKEFPGGAVRGQLRHLGKAVNPLDIIKAGKMRAFASGFQEVSDNGLPLAGDLDGFGVAFVDPRHDRAHYSLAWLNIGTPQAAHIHEGGAGRNGKVRFPLFTEPVPSNVFALSGVVNKLDPAGLKHIAGNSRHFYFNLHNKEFPGGAIRGQLHH
;
A
#
# COMPACT_ATOMS: atom_id res chain seq x y z
N MET A 1 38.28 45.08 -9.57
CA MET A 1 38.50 45.77 -8.28
C MET A 1 37.46 45.26 -7.29
N ARG A 2 37.83 44.31 -6.43
CA ARG A 2 38.19 44.45 -5.00
C ARG A 2 36.98 44.55 -4.05
N ARG A 3 36.98 43.59 -3.11
CA ARG A 3 36.02 43.23 -2.05
C ARG A 3 35.90 44.28 -0.93
N ARG A 4 34.80 44.20 -0.16
CA ARG A 4 34.70 44.44 1.29
C ARG A 4 33.64 43.43 1.80
N ILE A 5 33.81 42.46 2.69
CA ILE A 5 34.59 42.18 3.91
C ILE A 5 34.14 42.94 5.19
N TRP A 6 33.40 42.17 6.04
CA TRP A 6 33.33 42.03 7.51
C TRP A 6 33.09 43.24 8.44
N ALA A 7 32.17 43.11 9.42
CA ALA A 7 32.45 42.74 10.82
C ALA A 7 31.34 43.17 11.82
N LEU A 8 31.17 42.35 12.87
CA LEU A 8 30.37 42.51 14.10
C LEU A 8 30.92 43.59 15.06
N PRO A 9 30.15 43.93 16.12
CA PRO A 9 30.73 44.20 17.43
C PRO A 9 30.19 43.26 18.54
N ALA A 10 31.00 43.13 19.59
CA ALA A 10 30.86 42.27 20.77
C ALA A 10 30.75 43.09 22.08
N MET A 11 30.62 42.35 23.20
CA MET A 11 30.72 42.72 24.65
C MET A 11 29.39 43.04 25.36
N ALA A 12 29.12 42.59 26.60
CA ALA A 12 30.03 42.29 27.72
C ALA A 12 29.57 41.15 28.67
N LEU A 13 30.56 40.60 29.38
CA LEU A 13 30.52 39.66 30.52
C LEU A 13 30.18 40.36 31.85
N ALA A 14 29.64 39.60 32.81
CA ALA A 14 29.90 39.80 34.24
C ALA A 14 30.07 38.44 34.94
N LEU A 15 31.15 38.31 35.71
CA LEU A 15 31.61 37.15 36.46
C LEU A 15 31.37 37.38 37.96
N GLY A 16 31.00 36.35 38.71
CA GLY A 16 31.02 36.34 40.18
C GLY A 16 31.40 34.95 40.68
N LEU A 17 32.53 34.87 41.39
CA LEU A 17 33.16 33.69 41.98
C LEU A 17 33.16 33.82 43.51
N LEU A 18 33.18 32.66 44.20
CA LEU A 18 33.59 32.31 45.58
C LEU A 18 32.63 31.20 46.06
N GLY A 19 32.96 30.04 46.63
CA GLY A 19 34.17 29.38 47.15
C GLY A 19 33.66 28.22 48.06
N THR A 20 34.28 27.04 48.00
CA THR A 20 33.86 25.79 48.69
C THR A 20 34.20 25.76 50.19
N PRO A 21 33.62 24.84 50.99
CA PRO A 21 34.41 23.65 51.37
C PRO A 21 33.63 22.32 51.34
N ALA A 22 34.41 21.23 51.32
CA ALA A 22 34.00 19.83 51.19
C ALA A 22 33.50 19.18 52.50
N THR A 23 32.59 18.20 52.38
CA THR A 23 32.44 17.10 53.34
C THR A 23 31.99 15.78 52.66
N ALA A 24 32.77 14.73 52.95
CA ALA A 24 32.51 13.28 53.02
C ALA A 24 31.68 12.54 51.94
N ALA A 25 32.35 11.59 51.28
CA ALA A 25 31.78 10.49 50.50
C ALA A 25 31.29 9.34 51.39
N PRO A 26 30.32 8.53 50.95
CA PRO A 26 30.19 7.15 51.38
C PRO A 26 31.00 6.23 50.46
N THR A 27 31.68 5.30 51.12
CA THR A 27 32.53 4.23 50.61
C THR A 27 31.73 3.17 49.83
N HIS A 28 32.20 2.81 48.63
CA HIS A 28 31.96 1.47 48.06
C HIS A 28 33.28 0.89 47.57
N THR A 29 33.70 -0.18 48.25
CA THR A 29 34.82 -1.05 47.92
C THR A 29 34.53 -1.92 46.69
N PRO A 30 35.57 -2.38 45.97
CA PRO A 30 35.43 -2.99 44.65
C PRO A 30 35.16 -4.50 44.77
N ALA A 31 34.20 -5.01 44.01
CA ALA A 31 33.94 -6.45 43.89
C ALA A 31 34.02 -6.91 42.42
N LYS A 32 35.19 -7.48 42.10
CA LYS A 32 35.43 -8.75 41.39
C LYS A 32 34.50 -9.12 40.23
N ALA A 33 35.09 -9.25 39.03
CA ALA A 33 34.47 -9.88 37.87
C ALA A 33 34.05 -11.34 38.14
N PRO A 34 32.87 -11.74 37.64
CA PRO A 34 32.62 -13.08 37.12
C PRO A 34 32.27 -12.95 35.62
N GLY A 35 32.92 -13.66 34.72
CA GLY A 35 32.64 -15.07 34.48
C GLY A 35 31.69 -15.17 33.27
N ALA A 36 32.14 -15.83 32.20
CA ALA A 36 31.37 -16.04 30.99
C ALA A 36 29.98 -16.62 31.30
N VAL A 37 28.92 -15.88 31.00
CA VAL A 37 27.55 -16.38 31.08
C VAL A 37 27.23 -17.02 29.75
N ALA A 38 27.18 -18.35 29.76
CA ALA A 38 26.64 -19.15 28.67
C ALA A 38 25.26 -18.63 28.27
N GLY A 39 25.06 -18.46 26.95
CA GLY A 39 23.79 -18.00 26.39
C GLY A 39 22.65 -18.92 26.80
N GLN A 40 21.78 -18.44 27.68
CA GLN A 40 20.43 -18.95 27.78
C GLN A 40 19.66 -18.37 26.60
N ALA A 41 19.45 -19.21 25.58
CA ALA A 41 18.45 -18.96 24.56
C ALA A 41 17.10 -18.81 25.26
N SER A 42 16.63 -17.57 25.43
CA SER A 42 15.22 -17.37 25.71
C SER A 42 14.49 -17.76 24.43
N THR A 43 13.82 -18.91 24.48
CA THR A 43 12.83 -19.28 23.50
C THR A 43 11.65 -18.33 23.67
N GLY A 44 11.78 -17.11 23.14
CA GLY A 44 10.67 -16.20 22.96
C GLY A 44 9.66 -16.92 22.07
N GLN A 45 8.58 -17.43 22.69
CA GLN A 45 7.42 -17.89 21.96
C GLN A 45 6.94 -16.73 21.10
N LEU A 46 7.20 -16.84 19.80
CA LEU A 46 6.49 -16.10 18.77
C LEU A 46 5.01 -16.26 19.10
N ALA A 47 4.38 -15.19 19.57
CA ALA A 47 2.95 -15.17 19.80
C ALA A 47 2.31 -15.52 18.45
N ALA A 48 1.73 -16.72 18.39
CA ALA A 48 1.05 -17.19 17.20
C ALA A 48 0.00 -16.15 16.83
N HIS A 49 0.16 -15.53 15.67
CA HIS A 49 -0.90 -14.72 15.08
C HIS A 49 -2.20 -15.52 15.13
N PRO A 50 -3.34 -14.90 15.46
CA PRO A 50 -4.62 -15.60 15.45
C PRO A 50 -4.77 -16.27 14.09
N GLY A 51 -4.73 -17.60 14.11
CA GLY A 51 -4.66 -18.42 12.92
C GLY A 51 -5.78 -17.99 11.98
N HIS A 52 -5.42 -17.62 10.75
CA HIS A 52 -6.40 -17.44 9.68
C HIS A 52 -7.25 -18.71 9.63
N GLN A 53 -8.48 -18.61 10.14
CA GLN A 53 -9.49 -19.66 10.00
C GLN A 53 -9.60 -19.97 8.51
N ARG A 54 -8.96 -21.05 8.07
CA ARG A 54 -9.05 -21.53 6.70
C ARG A 54 -10.52 -21.90 6.50
N GLY A 55 -11.29 -21.00 5.87
CA GLY A 55 -12.69 -21.25 5.59
C GLY A 55 -12.86 -22.61 4.95
N LYS A 56 -13.60 -23.52 5.60
CA LYS A 56 -13.96 -24.82 5.02
C LYS A 56 -14.87 -24.56 3.82
N GLY A 57 -14.65 -25.26 2.70
CA GLY A 57 -15.53 -25.17 1.51
C GLY A 57 -14.80 -24.97 0.17
N LYS A 58 -15.51 -25.33 -0.91
CA LYS A 58 -15.08 -25.15 -2.30
C LYS A 58 -14.93 -23.66 -2.61
N SER A 59 -13.81 -23.30 -3.22
CA SER A 59 -13.58 -21.95 -3.71
C SER A 59 -14.33 -21.74 -5.02
N LEU A 60 -15.12 -20.67 -5.12
CA LEU A 60 -15.74 -20.23 -6.37
C LEU A 60 -14.97 -19.06 -6.94
N ALA A 61 -14.80 -19.04 -8.27
CA ALA A 61 -14.08 -18.00 -8.99
C ALA A 61 -15.02 -17.34 -10.00
N PHE A 62 -14.95 -16.02 -10.09
CA PHE A 62 -15.80 -15.23 -10.96
C PHE A 62 -15.00 -14.13 -11.65
N ALA A 63 -15.53 -13.63 -12.75
CA ALA A 63 -15.04 -12.43 -13.39
C ALA A 63 -16.19 -11.59 -13.95
N ALA A 64 -15.90 -10.32 -14.22
CA ALA A 64 -16.67 -9.49 -15.14
C ALA A 64 -15.71 -8.66 -15.99
N VAL A 65 -16.12 -8.40 -17.23
CA VAL A 65 -15.54 -7.35 -18.08
C VAL A 65 -16.53 -6.21 -18.04
N LEU A 66 -16.08 -5.06 -17.54
CA LEU A 66 -16.88 -3.89 -17.31
C LEU A 66 -16.57 -2.84 -18.35
N THR A 67 -17.61 -2.23 -18.93
CA THR A 67 -17.49 -1.16 -19.92
C THR A 67 -18.55 -0.09 -19.64
N GLY A 68 -18.35 1.14 -20.11
CA GLY A 68 -19.32 2.23 -19.86
C GLY A 68 -20.64 2.07 -20.61
N ASP A 69 -20.66 1.39 -21.75
CA ASP A 69 -21.87 1.12 -22.54
C ASP A 69 -22.84 0.14 -21.83
N GLN A 70 -22.33 -0.69 -20.93
CA GLN A 70 -23.12 -1.61 -20.11
C GLN A 70 -23.84 -0.92 -18.94
N GLU A 71 -23.47 0.32 -18.63
CA GLU A 71 -24.03 1.05 -17.50
C GLU A 71 -25.45 1.57 -17.79
N ILE A 72 -26.30 1.54 -16.75
CA ILE A 72 -27.71 1.93 -16.84
C ILE A 72 -27.95 3.08 -15.87
N SER A 73 -28.42 4.22 -16.37
CA SER A 73 -28.77 5.35 -15.49
C SER A 73 -29.96 5.02 -14.60
N ASP A 74 -30.17 5.84 -13.56
CA ASP A 74 -31.34 5.75 -12.68
C ASP A 74 -32.68 5.87 -13.43
N LYS A 75 -32.67 6.47 -14.62
CA LYS A 75 -33.82 6.59 -15.53
C LYS A 75 -33.93 5.44 -16.54
N GLY A 76 -33.12 4.39 -16.39
CA GLY A 76 -33.12 3.21 -17.27
C GLY A 76 -32.38 3.39 -18.60
N ARG A 77 -31.67 4.51 -18.82
CA ARG A 77 -30.94 4.74 -20.08
C ARG A 77 -29.67 3.89 -20.13
N ARG A 78 -29.52 3.09 -21.18
CA ARG A 78 -28.30 2.31 -21.47
C ARG A 78 -27.12 3.20 -21.89
N GLY A 79 -25.91 2.73 -21.67
CA GLY A 79 -24.67 3.43 -22.00
C GLY A 79 -24.50 4.75 -21.28
N ALA A 80 -24.86 4.77 -19.99
CA ALA A 80 -24.77 5.94 -19.15
C ALA A 80 -23.38 6.17 -18.53
N GLY A 81 -22.46 5.20 -18.66
CA GLY A 81 -21.12 5.25 -18.10
C GLY A 81 -20.10 5.93 -19.01
N ASP A 82 -18.83 5.79 -18.63
CA ASP A 82 -17.68 6.35 -19.32
C ASP A 82 -17.40 5.55 -20.60
N ARG A 83 -17.60 6.18 -21.77
CA ARG A 83 -17.49 5.50 -23.07
C ARG A 83 -16.08 5.01 -23.39
N ASP A 84 -15.06 5.63 -22.81
CA ASP A 84 -13.67 5.22 -22.96
C ASP A 84 -13.27 4.16 -21.91
N GLY A 85 -14.14 3.97 -20.92
CA GLY A 85 -13.89 3.21 -19.72
C GLY A 85 -13.98 1.71 -19.92
N GLU A 86 -12.95 1.01 -19.46
CA GLU A 86 -12.96 -0.44 -19.32
C GLU A 86 -12.34 -0.88 -18.00
N ALA A 87 -12.91 -1.92 -17.40
CA ALA A 87 -12.30 -2.62 -16.29
C ALA A 87 -12.49 -4.14 -16.39
N VAL A 88 -11.62 -4.87 -15.70
CA VAL A 88 -11.78 -6.30 -15.47
C VAL A 88 -11.70 -6.52 -13.97
N ILE A 89 -12.67 -7.26 -13.45
CA ILE A 89 -12.63 -7.79 -12.10
C ILE A 89 -12.48 -9.31 -12.16
N VAL A 90 -11.60 -9.83 -11.33
CA VAL A 90 -11.53 -11.25 -11.00
C VAL A 90 -11.71 -11.38 -9.50
N MET A 91 -12.57 -12.30 -9.08
CA MET A 91 -12.83 -12.49 -7.66
C MET A 91 -12.96 -13.97 -7.30
N LYS A 92 -12.68 -14.24 -6.03
CA LYS A 92 -12.76 -15.55 -5.44
C LYS A 92 -13.53 -15.47 -4.13
N ILE A 93 -14.52 -16.34 -3.97
CA ILE A 93 -15.29 -16.48 -2.75
C ILE A 93 -14.95 -17.84 -2.12
N LYS A 94 -14.55 -17.82 -0.84
CA LYS A 94 -14.32 -19.02 -0.04
C LYS A 94 -14.89 -18.81 1.36
N GLY A 95 -15.93 -19.56 1.71
CA GLY A 95 -16.72 -19.29 2.92
C GLY A 95 -17.36 -17.90 2.83
N ASN A 96 -17.09 -17.06 3.83
CA ASN A 96 -17.52 -15.67 3.88
C ASN A 96 -16.44 -14.66 3.44
N LYS A 97 -15.30 -15.12 2.88
CA LYS A 97 -14.24 -14.22 2.40
C LYS A 97 -14.34 -14.08 0.89
N LEU A 98 -14.55 -12.86 0.42
CA LEU A 98 -14.40 -12.46 -0.97
C LEU A 98 -13.04 -11.80 -1.14
N VAL A 99 -12.21 -12.28 -2.06
CA VAL A 99 -10.98 -11.62 -2.49
C VAL A 99 -11.18 -11.17 -3.94
N PHE A 100 -10.89 -9.91 -4.23
CA PHE A 100 -11.03 -9.35 -5.58
C PHE A 100 -9.72 -8.74 -6.06
N ALA A 101 -9.58 -8.70 -7.38
CA ALA A 101 -8.60 -7.92 -8.09
C ALA A 101 -9.28 -7.17 -9.23
N LEU A 102 -8.98 -5.89 -9.33
CA LEU A 102 -9.58 -4.94 -10.26
C LEU A 102 -8.48 -4.29 -11.08
N LYS A 103 -8.61 -4.32 -12.41
CA LYS A 103 -7.79 -3.56 -13.35
C LYS A 103 -8.67 -2.61 -14.13
N TRP A 104 -8.28 -1.37 -14.32
CA TRP A 104 -9.04 -0.40 -15.09
C TRP A 104 -8.17 0.43 -16.03
N ARG A 105 -8.79 0.93 -17.09
CA ARG A 105 -8.23 1.92 -18.02
C ARG A 105 -9.36 2.79 -18.58
N GLY A 106 -8.99 3.94 -19.15
CA GLY A 106 -9.96 4.85 -19.75
C GLY A 106 -10.81 5.65 -18.77
N ILE A 107 -10.94 5.21 -17.51
CA ILE A 107 -11.65 5.95 -16.45
C ILE A 107 -10.70 6.74 -15.54
N LYS A 108 -11.21 7.79 -14.91
CA LYS A 108 -10.56 8.46 -13.76
C LYS A 108 -10.45 7.51 -12.55
N ALA A 109 -9.71 7.96 -11.53
CA ALA A 109 -9.51 7.23 -10.29
C ALA A 109 -10.85 6.72 -9.70
N PRO A 110 -11.02 5.40 -9.51
CA PRO A 110 -12.21 4.83 -8.90
C PRO A 110 -12.46 5.41 -7.50
N SER A 111 -13.69 5.85 -7.22
CA SER A 111 -14.13 6.33 -5.91
C SER A 111 -14.85 5.27 -5.08
N ALA A 112 -15.56 4.36 -5.76
CA ALA A 112 -16.26 3.25 -5.13
C ALA A 112 -16.40 2.07 -6.10
N GLY A 113 -16.65 0.88 -5.55
CA GLY A 113 -16.98 -0.29 -6.33
C GLY A 113 -17.96 -1.17 -5.57
N HIS A 114 -18.92 -1.75 -6.29
CA HIS A 114 -20.01 -2.53 -5.69
C HIS A 114 -20.30 -3.78 -6.50
N ILE A 115 -20.77 -4.82 -5.82
CA ILE A 115 -21.53 -5.91 -6.42
C ILE A 115 -23.02 -5.67 -6.13
N HIS A 116 -23.82 -5.61 -7.18
CA HIS A 116 -25.26 -5.44 -7.12
C HIS A 116 -25.99 -6.73 -7.51
N ILE A 117 -27.22 -6.89 -7.02
CA ILE A 117 -28.16 -7.87 -7.57
C ILE A 117 -28.89 -7.25 -8.76
N GLY A 118 -28.95 -7.95 -9.89
CA GLY A 118 -29.60 -7.48 -11.10
C GLY A 118 -29.11 -8.23 -12.34
N GLY A 119 -30.06 -8.66 -13.17
CA GLY A 119 -29.73 -9.21 -14.49
C GLY A 119 -29.26 -8.13 -15.47
N ALA A 120 -28.74 -8.57 -16.61
CA ALA A 120 -28.30 -7.68 -17.69
C ALA A 120 -29.38 -6.63 -18.03
N GLY A 121 -28.95 -5.37 -18.16
CA GLY A 121 -29.83 -4.25 -18.51
C GLY A 121 -30.71 -3.72 -17.37
N ARG A 122 -30.64 -4.27 -16.15
CA ARG A 122 -31.44 -3.81 -15.00
C ARG A 122 -30.57 -3.39 -13.82
N ASN A 123 -30.89 -2.25 -13.21
CA ASN A 123 -30.30 -1.85 -11.94
C ASN A 123 -30.92 -2.66 -10.80
N GLY A 124 -30.19 -2.77 -9.69
CA GLY A 124 -30.74 -3.30 -8.44
C GLY A 124 -29.81 -3.01 -7.26
N ASP A 125 -30.20 -3.47 -6.08
CA ASP A 125 -29.55 -3.06 -4.84
C ASP A 125 -28.08 -3.50 -4.75
N VAL A 126 -27.28 -2.69 -4.06
CA VAL A 126 -25.95 -3.08 -3.61
C VAL A 126 -26.08 -4.27 -2.65
N LYS A 127 -25.34 -5.34 -2.90
CA LYS A 127 -25.21 -6.50 -1.99
C LYS A 127 -23.83 -6.62 -1.38
N VAL A 128 -22.78 -6.16 -2.06
CA VAL A 128 -21.41 -6.17 -1.53
C VAL A 128 -20.70 -4.86 -1.88
N PRO A 129 -20.48 -3.96 -0.92
CA PRO A 129 -19.51 -2.88 -1.07
C PRO A 129 -18.09 -3.45 -1.18
N LEU A 130 -17.39 -3.16 -2.27
CA LEU A 130 -16.00 -3.58 -2.49
C LEU A 130 -15.03 -2.56 -1.89
N PHE A 131 -15.28 -1.26 -2.08
CA PHE A 131 -14.56 -0.15 -1.48
C PHE A 131 -15.39 1.14 -1.63
N GLY A 132 -15.17 2.10 -0.73
CA GLY A 132 -15.82 3.43 -0.75
C GLY A 132 -14.85 4.61 -0.57
N THR A 133 -13.56 4.34 -0.47
CA THR A 133 -12.49 5.34 -0.48
C THR A 133 -11.93 5.43 -1.89
N ALA A 134 -11.61 6.64 -2.36
CA ALA A 134 -11.01 6.80 -3.67
C ALA A 134 -9.62 6.15 -3.75
N MET A 135 -9.36 5.46 -4.86
CA MET A 135 -8.05 4.91 -5.17
C MET A 135 -7.08 6.05 -5.52
N PRO A 136 -5.77 5.88 -5.29
CA PRO A 136 -4.77 6.84 -5.75
C PRO A 136 -4.83 7.09 -7.26
N ARG A 137 -4.57 8.33 -7.68
CA ARG A 137 -4.68 8.73 -9.10
C ARG A 137 -3.70 8.03 -10.03
N THR A 138 -2.57 7.56 -9.49
CA THR A 138 -1.55 6.79 -10.19
C THR A 138 -1.90 5.31 -10.32
N ALA A 139 -2.86 4.81 -9.54
CA ALA A 139 -3.27 3.41 -9.55
C ALA A 139 -4.06 3.06 -10.82
N ARG A 140 -3.79 1.86 -11.34
CA ARG A 140 -4.47 1.25 -12.50
C ARG A 140 -4.98 -0.16 -12.19
N ALA A 141 -4.58 -0.69 -11.04
CA ALA A 141 -5.06 -1.95 -10.51
C ALA A 141 -4.98 -1.97 -8.98
N ALA A 142 -5.87 -2.72 -8.35
CA ALA A 142 -5.88 -2.96 -6.91
C ALA A 142 -6.39 -4.37 -6.61
N ALA A 143 -5.91 -4.97 -5.52
CA ALA A 143 -6.47 -6.18 -4.96
C ALA A 143 -6.85 -5.97 -3.49
N GLY A 144 -8.02 -6.46 -3.13
CA GLY A 144 -8.60 -6.29 -1.81
C GLY A 144 -9.44 -7.46 -1.39
N HIS A 145 -9.97 -7.40 -0.17
CA HIS A 145 -10.88 -8.41 0.33
C HIS A 145 -12.08 -7.80 1.05
N VAL A 146 -13.15 -8.56 1.13
CA VAL A 146 -14.37 -8.19 1.85
C VAL A 146 -14.81 -9.41 2.66
N LYS A 147 -15.20 -9.18 3.91
CA LYS A 147 -15.94 -10.17 4.69
C LYS A 147 -17.42 -10.02 4.35
N LEU A 148 -18.03 -11.11 3.88
CA LEU A 148 -19.44 -11.17 3.57
C LEU A 148 -20.20 -11.43 4.88
N ASP A 149 -21.06 -10.49 5.28
CA ASP A 149 -21.82 -10.61 6.52
C ASP A 149 -22.92 -11.67 6.45
N ASN A 150 -23.34 -12.02 5.24
CA ASN A 150 -24.39 -13.01 4.99
C ASN A 150 -23.92 -14.10 4.02
N ALA A 151 -23.85 -15.34 4.51
CA ALA A 151 -23.49 -16.50 3.70
C ALA A 151 -24.45 -16.74 2.52
N ALA A 152 -25.71 -16.28 2.62
CA ALA A 152 -26.68 -16.36 1.53
C ALA A 152 -26.25 -15.54 0.30
N ILE A 153 -25.50 -14.44 0.48
CA ILE A 153 -24.98 -13.63 -0.64
C ILE A 153 -23.96 -14.45 -1.44
N ALA A 154 -23.02 -15.10 -0.74
CA ALA A 154 -22.03 -15.98 -1.38
C ALA A 154 -22.71 -17.12 -2.14
N GLN A 155 -23.75 -17.72 -1.56
CA GLN A 155 -24.52 -18.80 -2.19
C GLN A 155 -25.29 -18.28 -3.42
N ALA A 156 -25.92 -17.12 -3.34
CA ALA A 156 -26.68 -16.53 -4.44
C ALA A 156 -25.78 -16.19 -5.63
N ILE A 157 -24.63 -15.54 -5.39
CA ILE A 157 -23.62 -15.28 -6.42
C ILE A 157 -23.10 -16.60 -7.02
N GLY A 158 -22.87 -17.61 -6.18
CA GLY A 158 -22.43 -18.93 -6.63
C GLY A 158 -23.45 -19.66 -7.51
N LYS A 159 -24.74 -19.60 -7.16
CA LYS A 159 -25.83 -20.25 -7.91
C LYS A 159 -26.14 -19.56 -9.23
N ASN A 160 -26.16 -18.23 -9.25
CA ASN A 160 -26.51 -17.45 -10.42
C ASN A 160 -25.65 -16.18 -10.53
N PRO A 161 -24.37 -16.27 -10.94
CA PRO A 161 -23.53 -15.07 -11.05
C PRO A 161 -24.07 -14.10 -12.10
N GLY A 162 -24.71 -14.59 -13.17
CA GLY A 162 -25.33 -13.73 -14.19
C GLY A 162 -26.49 -12.88 -13.67
N GLY A 163 -27.02 -13.18 -12.48
CA GLY A 163 -27.98 -12.34 -11.75
C GLY A 163 -27.33 -11.23 -10.92
N PHE A 164 -26.02 -11.04 -11.01
CA PHE A 164 -25.26 -10.00 -10.31
C PHE A 164 -24.34 -9.25 -11.27
N TYR A 165 -24.03 -8.01 -10.93
CA TYR A 165 -23.08 -7.20 -11.68
C TYR A 165 -22.15 -6.43 -10.77
N VAL A 166 -21.00 -6.07 -11.33
CA VAL A 166 -20.04 -5.16 -10.69
C VAL A 166 -20.13 -3.81 -11.39
N ASN A 167 -20.09 -2.75 -10.60
CA ASN A 167 -19.97 -1.38 -11.09
C ASN A 167 -18.84 -0.67 -10.33
N ILE A 168 -18.12 0.21 -11.02
CA ILE A 168 -17.07 1.05 -10.48
C ILE A 168 -17.45 2.50 -10.75
N HIS A 169 -17.45 3.31 -9.71
CA HIS A 169 -17.82 4.72 -9.75
C HIS A 169 -16.56 5.59 -9.75
N ASN A 170 -16.67 6.81 -10.25
CA ASN A 170 -15.69 7.86 -10.03
C ASN A 170 -16.42 9.20 -9.87
N LYS A 171 -15.68 10.30 -9.69
CA LYS A 171 -16.27 11.63 -9.50
C LYS A 171 -17.12 12.10 -10.69
N GLU A 172 -16.72 11.76 -11.91
CA GLU A 172 -17.39 12.17 -13.15
C GLU A 172 -18.64 11.32 -13.41
N PHE A 173 -18.61 10.06 -13.00
CA PHE A 173 -19.69 9.08 -13.16
C PHE A 173 -20.10 8.51 -11.79
N PRO A 174 -20.86 9.28 -10.97
CA PRO A 174 -21.28 8.84 -9.65
C PRO A 174 -22.30 7.69 -9.70
N GLY A 175 -23.10 7.58 -10.75
CA GLY A 175 -24.00 6.43 -10.98
C GLY A 175 -23.24 5.16 -11.37
N GLY A 176 -22.08 5.31 -12.02
CA GLY A 176 -21.22 4.22 -12.47
C GLY A 176 -20.40 4.62 -13.70
N ALA A 177 -19.08 4.50 -13.62
CA ALA A 177 -18.19 4.72 -14.75
C ALA A 177 -18.17 3.50 -15.69
N VAL A 178 -18.15 2.29 -15.14
CA VAL A 178 -18.14 1.04 -15.91
C VAL A 178 -18.90 -0.05 -15.17
N ARG A 179 -19.61 -0.90 -15.92
CA ARG A 179 -20.41 -2.01 -15.38
C ARG A 179 -20.23 -3.30 -16.16
N GLY A 180 -20.37 -4.44 -15.48
CA GLY A 180 -20.37 -5.76 -16.13
C GLY A 180 -20.98 -6.87 -15.28
N GLN A 181 -21.70 -7.81 -15.92
CA GLN A 181 -22.29 -8.97 -15.25
C GLN A 181 -21.20 -9.96 -14.79
N LEU A 182 -21.41 -10.56 -13.62
CA LEU A 182 -20.57 -11.65 -13.13
C LEU A 182 -20.81 -12.92 -13.94
N ARG A 183 -19.73 -13.67 -14.15
CA ARG A 183 -19.75 -15.03 -14.70
C ARG A 183 -18.82 -15.94 -13.91
N HIS A 184 -19.12 -17.24 -13.90
CA HIS A 184 -18.19 -18.24 -13.37
C HIS A 184 -16.90 -18.28 -14.18
N LEU A 185 -15.78 -18.51 -13.49
CA LEU A 185 -14.55 -18.95 -14.10
C LEU A 185 -14.40 -20.45 -13.86
N GLY A 186 -14.30 -21.22 -14.94
CA GLY A 186 -14.10 -22.67 -14.89
C GLY A 186 -12.73 -23.11 -14.36
N LYS A 187 -11.84 -22.16 -14.04
CA LYS A 187 -10.49 -22.40 -13.52
C LYS A 187 -10.28 -21.62 -12.23
N ALA A 188 -9.45 -22.17 -11.35
CA ALA A 188 -8.96 -21.44 -10.19
C ALA A 188 -8.18 -20.22 -10.67
N VAL A 189 -8.43 -19.08 -10.04
CA VAL A 189 -7.71 -17.83 -10.27
C VAL A 189 -7.01 -17.39 -9.00
N ASN A 190 -5.84 -16.80 -9.17
CA ASN A 190 -5.18 -16.04 -8.12
C ASN A 190 -5.40 -14.54 -8.41
N PRO A 191 -6.24 -13.83 -7.64
CA PRO A 191 -6.44 -12.39 -7.83
C PRO A 191 -5.11 -11.60 -7.81
N LEU A 192 -4.08 -12.11 -7.13
CA LEU A 192 -2.78 -11.44 -7.09
C LEU A 192 -1.98 -11.46 -8.39
N ASP A 193 -2.41 -12.22 -9.40
CA ASP A 193 -1.78 -12.22 -10.73
C ASP A 193 -1.86 -10.84 -11.41
N ILE A 194 -2.69 -9.93 -10.88
CA ILE A 194 -2.74 -8.53 -11.31
C ILE A 194 -1.50 -7.73 -10.89
N ILE A 195 -0.82 -8.15 -9.82
CA ILE A 195 0.39 -7.53 -9.28
C ILE A 195 1.56 -8.10 -10.08
N LYS A 196 2.00 -7.36 -11.09
CA LYS A 196 3.08 -7.80 -11.95
C LYS A 196 4.40 -7.69 -11.22
N ALA A 197 5.06 -8.83 -11.03
CA ALA A 197 6.45 -8.84 -10.60
C ALA A 197 7.34 -8.15 -11.65
N GLY A 198 8.41 -7.52 -11.17
CA GLY A 198 9.43 -6.86 -11.97
C GLY A 198 10.83 -7.26 -11.51
N LYS A 199 11.84 -6.97 -12.34
CA LYS A 199 13.24 -7.28 -12.00
C LYS A 199 13.71 -6.44 -10.82
N MET A 200 13.54 -5.13 -10.91
CA MET A 200 13.85 -4.22 -9.81
C MET A 200 12.76 -4.29 -8.75
N ARG A 201 13.14 -4.75 -7.56
CA ARG A 201 12.26 -5.04 -6.43
C ARG A 201 12.85 -4.54 -5.12
N ALA A 202 12.00 -4.37 -4.12
CA ALA A 202 12.36 -4.18 -2.72
C ALA A 202 11.53 -5.14 -1.86
N PHE A 203 12.21 -5.86 -0.97
CA PHE A 203 11.56 -6.58 0.13
C PHE A 203 11.55 -5.64 1.31
N ALA A 204 10.35 -5.20 1.69
CA ALA A 204 10.17 -4.17 2.68
C ALA A 204 9.72 -4.74 4.03
N SER A 205 10.20 -4.15 5.11
CA SER A 205 9.80 -4.48 6.47
C SER A 205 9.99 -3.26 7.38
N GLY A 206 9.25 -3.18 8.49
CA GLY A 206 9.44 -2.11 9.47
C GLY A 206 10.78 -2.21 10.20
N PHE A 207 11.40 -3.40 10.27
CA PHE A 207 12.77 -3.55 10.78
C PHE A 207 13.81 -2.75 9.97
N GLN A 208 13.52 -2.44 8.70
CA GLN A 208 14.45 -1.70 7.85
C GLN A 208 14.26 -0.18 7.92
N GLU A 209 13.19 0.30 8.57
CA GLU A 209 12.91 1.73 8.69
C GLU A 209 13.93 2.41 9.60
N VAL A 210 14.22 3.68 9.28
CA VAL A 210 15.12 4.52 10.05
C VAL A 210 14.39 5.83 10.34
N SER A 211 14.29 6.21 11.61
CA SER A 211 13.63 7.45 12.03
C SER A 211 14.39 8.70 11.56
N ASP A 212 13.76 9.87 11.67
CA ASP A 212 14.37 11.15 11.29
C ASP A 212 15.67 11.47 12.05
N ASN A 213 15.79 11.00 13.30
CA ASN A 213 17.00 11.12 14.11
C ASN A 213 18.00 9.95 13.91
N GLY A 214 17.78 9.08 12.93
CA GLY A 214 18.70 8.01 12.55
C GLY A 214 18.62 6.74 13.39
N LEU A 215 17.57 6.55 14.20
CA LEU A 215 17.40 5.32 14.98
C LEU A 215 16.88 4.20 14.07
N PRO A 216 17.44 2.98 14.19
CA PRO A 216 16.95 1.82 13.45
C PRO A 216 15.62 1.29 14.02
N LEU A 217 14.99 0.36 13.30
CA LEU A 217 13.76 -0.34 13.73
C LEU A 217 12.59 0.62 14.01
N ALA A 218 12.48 1.69 13.22
CA ALA A 218 11.52 2.77 13.48
C ALA A 218 10.13 2.55 12.85
N GLY A 219 9.93 1.44 12.14
CA GLY A 219 8.72 1.14 11.39
C GLY A 219 7.81 0.15 12.11
N ASP A 220 6.86 -0.39 11.35
CA ASP A 220 5.91 -1.38 11.81
C ASP A 220 6.57 -2.77 11.87
N LEU A 221 6.94 -3.22 13.08
CA LEU A 221 7.86 -4.35 13.26
C LEU A 221 7.28 -5.72 12.87
N ASP A 222 5.96 -5.86 12.77
CA ASP A 222 5.31 -7.04 12.20
C ASP A 222 4.85 -6.81 10.74
N GLY A 223 5.14 -5.64 10.19
CA GLY A 223 4.82 -5.21 8.84
C GLY A 223 5.82 -5.69 7.80
N PHE A 224 5.27 -6.17 6.68
CA PHE A 224 6.03 -6.65 5.53
C PHE A 224 5.43 -6.18 4.22
N GLY A 225 6.26 -6.10 3.19
CA GLY A 225 5.79 -5.84 1.84
C GLY A 225 6.79 -6.21 0.77
N VAL A 226 6.31 -6.18 -0.46
CA VAL A 226 7.12 -6.23 -1.66
C VAL A 226 6.72 -5.08 -2.55
N ALA A 227 7.71 -4.41 -3.13
CA ALA A 227 7.50 -3.40 -4.16
C ALA A 227 8.32 -3.76 -5.39
N PHE A 228 7.75 -3.54 -6.56
CA PHE A 228 8.40 -3.62 -7.86
C PHE A 228 8.32 -2.25 -8.49
N VAL A 229 9.43 -1.78 -9.05
CA VAL A 229 9.53 -0.50 -9.73
C VAL A 229 10.15 -0.76 -11.09
N ASP A 230 9.53 -0.26 -12.14
CA ASP A 230 10.00 -0.42 -13.50
C ASP A 230 10.14 0.96 -14.15
N PRO A 231 11.34 1.59 -14.00
CA PRO A 231 11.66 2.85 -14.66
C PRO A 231 11.68 2.68 -16.18
N ARG A 232 10.94 3.54 -16.88
CA ARG A 232 10.95 3.71 -18.34
C ARG A 232 11.46 5.11 -18.66
N HIS A 233 11.37 5.55 -19.92
CA HIS A 233 11.91 6.85 -20.35
C HIS A 233 11.40 8.02 -19.49
N ASP A 234 10.09 8.21 -19.39
CA ASP A 234 9.46 9.37 -18.71
C ASP A 234 8.43 8.97 -17.63
N ARG A 235 8.43 7.69 -17.25
CA ARG A 235 7.43 7.09 -16.37
C ARG A 235 8.02 5.94 -15.58
N ALA A 236 7.44 5.66 -14.43
CA ALA A 236 7.74 4.48 -13.63
C ALA A 236 6.47 3.67 -13.41
N HIS A 237 6.46 2.42 -13.85
CA HIS A 237 5.43 1.48 -13.44
C HIS A 237 5.77 0.95 -12.06
N TYR A 238 4.76 0.70 -11.25
CA TYR A 238 4.96 0.11 -9.93
C TYR A 238 3.92 -0.95 -9.62
N SER A 239 4.28 -1.87 -8.75
CA SER A 239 3.38 -2.87 -8.15
C SER A 239 3.84 -3.10 -6.72
N LEU A 240 2.91 -3.03 -5.75
CA LEU A 240 3.20 -3.28 -4.35
C LEU A 240 2.13 -4.17 -3.71
N ALA A 241 2.55 -4.96 -2.73
CA ALA A 241 1.68 -5.70 -1.83
C ALA A 241 2.25 -5.60 -0.40
N TRP A 242 1.37 -5.55 0.58
CA TRP A 242 1.73 -5.39 1.99
C TRP A 242 0.88 -6.29 2.88
N LEU A 243 1.42 -6.59 4.06
CA LEU A 243 0.80 -7.41 5.09
C LEU A 243 1.12 -6.80 6.45
N ASN A 244 0.16 -6.92 7.37
CA ASN A 244 0.31 -6.50 8.76
C ASN A 244 0.81 -5.06 8.93
N ILE A 245 0.22 -4.12 8.19
CA ILE A 245 0.42 -2.69 8.43
C ILE A 245 -0.91 -1.97 8.43
N GLY A 246 -0.98 -0.82 9.09
CA GLY A 246 -2.08 0.13 8.96
C GLY A 246 -2.30 0.60 7.51
N THR A 247 -3.47 1.18 7.23
CA THR A 247 -3.87 1.60 5.88
C THR A 247 -2.87 2.58 5.25
N PRO A 248 -2.26 2.25 4.09
CA PRO A 248 -1.30 3.13 3.46
C PRO A 248 -1.87 4.49 3.04
N GLN A 249 -1.05 5.53 3.20
CA GLN A 249 -1.39 6.92 2.88
C GLN A 249 -0.46 7.55 1.85
N ALA A 250 0.79 7.06 1.77
CA ALA A 250 1.74 7.48 0.77
C ALA A 250 2.77 6.38 0.52
N ALA A 251 3.38 6.39 -0.65
CA ALA A 251 4.55 5.57 -0.94
C ALA A 251 5.54 6.35 -1.81
N HIS A 252 6.83 6.17 -1.56
CA HIS A 252 7.88 6.95 -2.19
C HIS A 252 9.04 6.06 -2.64
N ILE A 253 9.75 6.55 -3.66
CA ILE A 253 11.12 6.13 -3.95
C ILE A 253 12.06 7.22 -3.46
N HIS A 254 12.98 6.84 -2.58
CA HIS A 254 13.99 7.73 -2.01
C HIS A 254 15.38 7.38 -2.54
N GLU A 255 16.29 8.34 -2.51
CA GLU A 255 17.72 8.16 -2.79
C GLU A 255 18.51 8.12 -1.48
N GLY A 256 18.87 6.91 -1.05
CA GLY A 256 19.65 6.64 0.15
C GLY A 256 20.08 5.18 0.18
N GLY A 257 21.30 4.94 0.68
CA GLY A 257 21.80 3.58 0.91
C GLY A 257 21.14 2.91 2.12
N ALA A 258 21.45 1.63 2.31
CA ALA A 258 20.92 0.86 3.43
C ALA A 258 21.22 1.56 4.78
N GLY A 259 20.21 1.61 5.65
CA GLY A 259 20.31 2.25 6.97
C GLY A 259 20.43 3.78 6.95
N ARG A 260 20.30 4.46 5.80
CA ARG A 260 20.41 5.92 5.71
C ARG A 260 19.20 6.56 5.06
N ASN A 261 18.62 7.56 5.72
CA ASN A 261 17.52 8.33 5.12
C ASN A 261 18.02 9.16 3.93
N GLY A 262 17.10 9.39 3.01
CA GLY A 262 17.40 9.98 1.71
C GLY A 262 16.27 10.88 1.23
N LYS A 263 16.59 11.78 0.31
CA LYS A 263 15.55 12.65 -0.30
C LYS A 263 14.57 11.81 -1.13
N VAL A 264 13.31 12.22 -1.13
CA VAL A 264 12.30 11.67 -2.05
C VAL A 264 12.71 12.01 -3.48
N ARG A 265 12.72 11.00 -4.36
CA ARG A 265 12.89 11.18 -5.81
C ARG A 265 11.56 11.37 -6.51
N PHE A 266 10.58 10.54 -6.17
CA PHE A 266 9.20 10.72 -6.60
C PHE A 266 8.24 9.92 -5.71
N PRO A 267 7.00 10.40 -5.52
CA PRO A 267 5.93 9.60 -4.95
C PRO A 267 5.41 8.58 -5.97
N LEU A 268 5.10 7.37 -5.49
CA LEU A 268 4.26 6.41 -6.20
C LEU A 268 2.78 6.80 -6.09
N PHE A 269 2.38 7.23 -4.89
CA PHE A 269 1.10 7.87 -4.59
C PHE A 269 1.20 8.69 -3.29
N THR A 270 0.29 9.65 -3.13
CA THR A 270 0.17 10.50 -1.93
C THR A 270 -1.26 10.58 -1.41
N GLU A 271 -2.14 9.72 -1.91
CA GLU A 271 -3.52 9.61 -1.48
C GLU A 271 -3.74 8.34 -0.65
N PRO A 272 -4.66 8.36 0.33
CA PRO A 272 -5.05 7.16 1.06
C PRO A 272 -5.52 6.03 0.15
N VAL A 273 -5.15 4.80 0.50
CA VAL A 273 -5.66 3.58 -0.12
C VAL A 273 -6.88 3.08 0.67
N PRO A 274 -7.90 2.45 0.06
CA PRO A 274 -8.98 1.82 0.82
C PRO A 274 -8.44 0.78 1.82
N SER A 275 -8.98 0.76 3.04
CA SER A 275 -8.45 -0.04 4.16
C SER A 275 -8.45 -1.55 3.93
N ASN A 276 -9.28 -2.03 3.01
CA ASN A 276 -9.42 -3.44 2.68
C ASN A 276 -8.62 -3.87 1.45
N VAL A 277 -7.88 -2.94 0.83
CA VAL A 277 -6.91 -3.20 -0.24
C VAL A 277 -5.58 -3.55 0.39
N PHE A 278 -4.91 -4.56 -0.17
CA PHE A 278 -3.62 -5.05 0.31
C PHE A 278 -2.57 -5.14 -0.82
N ALA A 279 -2.95 -4.79 -2.05
CA ALA A 279 -2.02 -4.66 -3.16
C ALA A 279 -2.50 -3.62 -4.18
N LEU A 280 -1.54 -2.94 -4.81
CA LEU A 280 -1.78 -1.84 -5.75
C LEU A 280 -0.79 -1.93 -6.91
N SER A 281 -1.21 -1.55 -8.11
CA SER A 281 -0.29 -1.32 -9.22
C SER A 281 -0.69 -0.08 -10.00
N GLY A 282 0.30 0.61 -10.55
CA GLY A 282 0.07 1.91 -11.15
C GLY A 282 1.22 2.39 -12.02
N VAL A 283 1.09 3.64 -12.43
CA VAL A 283 2.09 4.34 -13.22
C VAL A 283 2.19 5.79 -12.76
N VAL A 284 3.42 6.23 -12.55
CA VAL A 284 3.77 7.64 -12.36
C VAL A 284 4.32 8.14 -13.68
N ASN A 285 3.76 9.22 -14.22
CA ASN A 285 4.16 9.80 -15.51
C ASN A 285 4.89 11.13 -15.29
N LYS A 286 5.49 11.67 -16.36
CA LYS A 286 6.17 12.98 -16.35
C LYS A 286 7.33 13.03 -15.36
N LEU A 287 8.06 11.92 -15.23
CA LEU A 287 9.28 11.83 -14.45
C LEU A 287 10.48 12.24 -15.30
N ASP A 288 11.51 12.79 -14.65
CA ASP A 288 12.77 13.14 -15.30
C ASP A 288 13.49 11.88 -15.85
N PRO A 289 13.73 11.80 -17.18
CA PRO A 289 14.39 10.65 -17.79
C PRO A 289 15.81 10.40 -17.26
N ALA A 290 16.57 11.45 -16.97
CA ALA A 290 17.94 11.31 -16.45
C ALA A 290 17.93 10.67 -15.06
N GLY A 291 17.03 11.13 -14.18
CA GLY A 291 16.79 10.54 -12.87
C GLY A 291 16.34 9.08 -12.93
N LEU A 292 15.44 8.71 -13.85
CA LEU A 292 15.02 7.32 -14.01
C LEU A 292 16.15 6.41 -14.51
N LYS A 293 16.98 6.89 -15.45
CA LYS A 293 18.19 6.18 -15.89
C LYS A 293 19.17 5.99 -14.73
N HIS A 294 19.33 7.02 -13.90
CA HIS A 294 20.20 6.96 -12.72
C HIS A 294 19.70 5.90 -11.72
N ILE A 295 18.39 5.84 -11.44
CA ILE A 295 17.79 4.80 -10.59
C ILE A 295 17.99 3.40 -11.19
N ALA A 296 17.77 3.24 -12.49
CA ALA A 296 17.93 1.96 -13.17
C ALA A 296 19.37 1.40 -13.06
N GLY A 297 20.37 2.27 -13.18
CA GLY A 297 21.79 1.91 -13.09
C GLY A 297 22.34 1.79 -11.67
N ASN A 298 21.67 2.37 -10.67
CA ASN A 298 22.18 2.48 -9.30
C ASN A 298 21.15 2.03 -8.25
N SER A 299 20.32 1.02 -8.56
CA SER A 299 19.14 0.65 -7.77
C SER A 299 19.42 0.45 -6.28
N ARG A 300 20.59 -0.11 -5.91
CA ARG A 300 21.01 -0.30 -4.50
C ARG A 300 21.19 0.99 -3.69
N HIS A 301 21.18 2.16 -4.33
CA HIS A 301 21.21 3.47 -3.67
C HIS A 301 19.81 4.09 -3.52
N PHE A 302 18.75 3.35 -3.87
CA PHE A 302 17.37 3.81 -3.77
C PHE A 302 16.52 2.83 -2.97
N TYR A 303 15.58 3.34 -2.19
CA TYR A 303 14.69 2.50 -1.39
C TYR A 303 13.23 2.87 -1.63
N PHE A 304 12.39 1.85 -1.51
CA PHE A 304 10.95 2.00 -1.38
C PHE A 304 10.61 2.25 0.09
N ASN A 305 9.67 3.17 0.32
CA ASN A 305 9.09 3.42 1.63
C ASN A 305 7.56 3.53 1.50
N LEU A 306 6.83 2.95 2.45
CA LEU A 306 5.37 2.95 2.51
C LEU A 306 4.93 3.52 3.85
N HIS A 307 4.09 4.54 3.84
CA HIS A 307 3.70 5.31 5.01
C HIS A 307 2.23 5.04 5.33
N ASN A 308 1.89 5.05 6.62
CA ASN A 308 0.51 5.05 7.10
C ASN A 308 0.36 6.07 8.25
N LYS A 309 -0.81 6.12 8.87
CA LYS A 309 -1.10 7.09 9.94
C LYS A 309 -0.21 6.90 11.18
N GLU A 310 0.05 5.65 11.55
CA GLU A 310 0.79 5.28 12.75
C GLU A 310 2.29 5.50 12.57
N PHE A 311 2.78 5.22 11.35
CA PHE A 311 4.17 5.37 10.96
C PHE A 311 4.31 6.41 9.82
N PRO A 312 4.20 7.71 10.14
CA PRO A 312 4.30 8.77 9.14
C PRO A 312 5.71 8.87 8.51
N GLY A 313 6.76 8.50 9.25
CA GLY A 313 8.13 8.40 8.73
C GLY A 313 8.35 7.22 7.79
N GLY A 314 7.55 6.16 7.95
CA GLY A 314 7.57 4.95 7.13
C GLY A 314 7.12 3.74 7.94
N ALA A 315 6.07 3.05 7.52
CA ALA A 315 5.64 1.78 8.11
C ALA A 315 6.58 0.65 7.71
N ILE A 316 6.95 0.59 6.44
CA ILE A 316 7.90 -0.40 5.93
C ILE A 316 8.84 0.24 4.90
N ARG A 317 10.09 -0.22 4.91
CA ARG A 317 11.14 0.19 3.98
C ARG A 317 11.84 -1.01 3.38
N GLY A 318 12.29 -0.88 2.13
CA GLY A 318 13.12 -1.89 1.48
C GLY A 318 14.04 -1.30 0.40
N GLN A 319 15.30 -1.72 0.39
CA GLN A 319 16.26 -1.30 -0.63
C GLN A 319 15.92 -1.90 -2.01
N LEU A 320 15.94 -1.08 -3.06
CA LEU A 320 15.76 -1.54 -4.43
C LEU A 320 16.99 -2.35 -4.88
N HIS A 321 16.73 -3.44 -5.60
CA HIS A 321 17.75 -4.29 -6.20
C HIS A 321 17.16 -5.04 -7.40
N HIS A 322 18.00 -5.47 -8.34
CA HIS A 322 17.60 -6.33 -9.47
C HIS A 322 17.65 -7.82 -9.12
#